data_AF-A0A6M1NF13-F1
#
_entry.id   AF-A0A6M1NF13-F1
#
_cell.length_a   1.000
_cell.length_b   1.000
_cell.length_c   1.000
_cell.angle_alpha   90.00
_cell.angle_beta   90.00
_cell.angle_gamma   90.00
#
_symmetry.space_group_name_H-M   'P 1'
#
loop_
_entity.id
_entity.type
_entity.pdbx_description
1 polymer ?
#
loop_
_entity_poly.entity_id
_entity_poly.type
_entity_poly.pdbx_seq_one_letter_code
_entity_poly.pdbx_strand_id
1 'polypeptide(L)' 'MKPLMIRYQKEVRVDVVQAIIKGELLLEEAMEKYGIVSKKTVVRWLKRHQYETLIEEQKTSTT' A
#
# COMPACT_ATOMS: atom_id res chain seq x y z
N MET A 1 18.47 19.22 -0.63
CA MET A 1 18.44 17.93 -1.35
C MET A 1 17.05 17.73 -1.97
N LYS A 2 16.97 17.41 -3.26
CA LYS A 2 15.70 17.02 -3.92
C LYS A 2 15.44 15.54 -3.62
N PRO A 3 14.25 15.13 -3.16
CA PRO A 3 13.97 13.71 -2.98
C PRO A 3 13.89 13.02 -4.34
N LEU A 4 14.72 11.99 -4.56
CA LEU A 4 14.57 11.09 -5.70
C LEU A 4 13.27 10.32 -5.51
N MET A 5 12.24 10.70 -6.27
CA MET A 5 10.94 10.09 -6.18
C MET A 5 10.96 8.76 -6.95
N ILE A 6 11.37 7.68 -6.28
CA ILE A 6 11.30 6.32 -6.84
C ILE A 6 9.82 6.02 -7.11
N ARG A 7 9.46 5.87 -8.38
CA ARG A 7 8.09 5.54 -8.81
C ARG A 7 7.96 4.03 -8.91
N TYR A 8 7.23 3.44 -7.97
CA TYR A 8 6.84 2.04 -8.04
C TYR A 8 5.67 1.86 -9.01
N GLN A 9 5.69 0.75 -9.76
CA GLN A 9 4.57 0.35 -10.62
C GLN A 9 3.28 0.21 -9.79
N LYS A 10 2.13 0.31 -10.46
CA LYS A 10 0.83 0.21 -9.79
C LYS A 10 0.62 -1.20 -9.23
N GLU A 11 0.97 -2.24 -10.01
CA GLU A 11 0.85 -3.64 -9.57
C GLU A 11 1.63 -3.88 -8.27
N VAL A 12 2.92 -3.51 -8.24
CA VAL A 12 3.77 -3.67 -7.05
C VAL A 12 3.15 -3.04 -5.80
N ARG A 13 2.54 -1.86 -5.94
CA ARG A 13 1.88 -1.17 -4.81
C ARG A 13 0.69 -1.96 -4.29
N VAL A 14 -0.12 -2.50 -5.19
CA VAL A 14 -1.30 -3.29 -4.84
C VAL A 14 -0.87 -4.60 -4.18
N ASP A 15 0.10 -5.31 -4.76
CA ASP A 15 0.58 -6.59 -4.24
C ASP A 15 1.18 -6.46 -2.85
N VAL A 16 1.98 -5.42 -2.60
CA VAL A 16 2.55 -5.12 -1.28
C VAL A 16 1.45 -4.88 -0.24
N VAL A 17 0.47 -4.04 -0.59
CA VAL A 17 -0.64 -3.72 0.32
C VAL A 17 -1.47 -4.96 0.62
N GLN A 18 -1.79 -5.76 -0.40
CA GLN A 18 -2.59 -6.98 -0.25
C GLN A 18 -1.88 -8.04 0.58
N ALA A 19 -0.58 -8.28 0.34
CA ALA A 19 0.20 -9.25 1.11
C ALA A 19 0.24 -8.87 2.61
N ILE A 20 0.37 -7.57 2.92
CA ILE A 20 0.37 -7.09 4.31
C ILE A 20 -1.01 -7.24 4.95
N ILE A 21 -2.09 -6.85 4.26
CA ILE A 21 -3.45 -6.91 4.80
C ILE A 21 -3.91 -8.35 5.03
N LYS A 22 -3.52 -9.28 4.15
CA LYS A 22 -3.78 -10.71 4.30
C LYS A 22 -2.93 -11.37 5.38
N GLY A 23 -1.93 -10.67 5.92
CA GLY A 23 -0.98 -11.22 6.88
C GLY A 23 0.03 -12.20 6.26
N GLU A 24 0.18 -12.20 4.93
CA GLU A 24 1.15 -13.04 4.21
C GLU A 24 2.59 -12.53 4.39
N LEU A 25 2.75 -11.21 4.57
CA LEU A 25 4.04 -10.57 4.81
C LEU A 25 3.92 -9.51 5.89
N LEU A 26 4.92 -9.46 6.77
CA LEU A 26 5.15 -8.30 7.63
C LEU A 26 5.67 -7.12 6.81
N LEU A 27 5.54 -5.92 7.36
CA LEU A 27 5.93 -4.70 6.67
C LEU A 27 7.40 -4.71 6.23
N GLU A 28 8.31 -5.18 7.11
CA GLU A 28 9.75 -5.22 6.79
C GLU A 28 10.06 -6.31 5.73
N GLU A 29 9.38 -7.46 5.80
CA GLU A 29 9.52 -8.54 4.81
C GLU A 29 9.03 -8.11 3.42
N ALA A 30 7.90 -7.39 3.38
CA ALA A 30 7.41 -6.80 2.13
C ALA A 30 8.36 -5.71 1.60
N MET A 31 8.99 -4.93 2.48
CA MET A 31 10.00 -3.96 2.04
C MET A 31 11.21 -4.64 1.42
N GLU A 32 11.72 -5.70 2.04
CA GLU A 32 12.86 -6.45 1.53
C GLU A 32 12.52 -7.14 0.20
N LYS A 33 11.41 -7.89 0.16
CA LYS A 33 10.98 -8.67 -1.02
C LYS A 33 10.75 -7.80 -2.26
N TYR A 34 10.19 -6.60 -2.08
CA TYR A 34 9.84 -5.71 -3.19
C TYR A 34 10.85 -4.56 -3.37
N GLY A 35 11.97 -4.55 -2.65
CA GLY A 35 13.02 -3.55 -2.77
C GLY A 35 12.58 -2.12 -2.37
N ILE A 36 11.67 -2.01 -1.40
CA ILE A 36 11.11 -0.73 -0.97
C ILE A 36 12.01 -0.12 0.10
N VAL A 37 12.64 0.99 -0.25
CA VAL A 37 13.64 1.65 0.61
C VAL A 37 13.03 2.30 1.86
N SER A 38 11.76 2.70 1.81
CA SER A 38 11.15 3.50 2.88
C SER A 38 9.85 2.93 3.42
N LYS A 39 9.84 2.65 4.73
CA LYS A 39 8.64 2.31 5.50
C LYS A 39 7.52 3.32 5.37
N LYS A 40 7.85 4.61 5.31
CA LYS A 40 6.86 5.69 5.12
C LYS A 40 6.07 5.53 3.82
N THR A 41 6.71 4.99 2.77
CA THR A 41 6.07 4.72 1.49
C THR A 41 5.00 3.64 1.63
N VAL A 42 5.32 2.53 2.29
CA VAL A 42 4.38 1.42 2.53
C VAL A 42 3.21 1.88 3.41
N VAL A 43 3.50 2.58 4.50
CA VAL A 43 2.46 3.13 5.40
C VAL A 43 1.52 4.07 4.64
N ARG A 44 2.04 4.89 3.73
CA ARG A 44 1.20 5.78 2.89
C ARG A 44 0.27 4.98 1.98
N TRP A 45 0.73 3.87 1.40
CA TRP A 45 -0.11 3.02 0.56
C TRP A 45 -1.21 2.32 1.36
N LEU A 46 -0.89 1.80 2.54
CA LEU A 46 -1.87 1.18 3.44
C LEU A 46 -2.96 2.18 3.85
N LYS A 47 -2.58 3.40 4.28
CA LYS A 47 -3.56 4.45 4.62
C LYS A 47 -4.46 4.81 3.45
N ARG A 48 -3.89 4.91 2.25
CA ARG A 48 -4.65 5.22 1.05
C ARG A 48 -5.66 4.11 0.73
N HIS A 49 -5.22 2.85 0.80
CA HIS A 49 -6.10 1.71 0.57
C HIS A 49 -7.27 1.68 1.56
N GLN A 50 -6.98 1.86 2.86
CA GLN A 50 -8.03 1.95 3.89
C GLN A 50 -9.06 3.05 3.57
N TYR A 51 -8.61 4.23 3.14
CA TYR A 51 -9.51 5.33 2.76
C TYR A 51 -10.36 4.99 1.53
N GLU A 52 -9.78 4.34 0.52
CA GLU A 52 -10.49 3.89 -0.69
C GLU A 52 -11.58 2.85 -0.34
N THR A 53 -11.27 1.88 0.52
CA THR A 53 -12.23 0.88 1.01
C THR A 53 -13.40 1.53 1.77
N LEU A 54 -13.12 2.47 2.67
CA LEU A 54 -14.15 3.18 3.43
C LEU A 54 -15.08 4.03 2.55
N ILE A 55 -14.60 4.52 1.40
CA ILE A 55 -15.44 5.23 0.42
C ILE A 55 -16.31 4.24 -0.35
N GLU A 56 -15.80 3.06 -0.69
CA GLU A 56 -16.55 2.03 -1.42
C GLU A 56 -17.72 1.49 -0.58
N GLU A 57 -17.52 1.23 0.72
CA GLU A 57 -18.56 0.75 1.64
C GLU A 57 -19.75 1.73 1.80
N GLN A 58 -19.49 3.04 1.67
CA GLN A 58 -20.54 4.05 1.75
C GLN A 58 -21.38 4.15 0.47
N LYS A 59 -20.84 3.70 -0.67
CA LYS A 59 -21.55 3.72 -1.96
C LYS A 59 -22.49 2.53 -2.16
N THR A 60 -22.17 1.37 -1.58
CA THR A 60 -22.99 0.15 -1.68
C THR A 60 -24.22 0.19 -0.77
N SER A 61 -24.29 1.11 0.19
CA SER A 61 -25.44 1.27 1.10
C SER A 61 -26.53 2.21 0.57
N THR A 62 -26.35 2.82 -0.61
CA THR A 62 -27.32 3.76 -1.22
C THR A 62 -27.94 3.24 -2.53
N THR A 63 -28.06 1.91 -2.70
CA THR A 63 -28.78 1.30 -3.84
C THR A 63 -29.65 0.16 -3.36
#